data_AF-A0A938EMD7-F1
#
_entry.id   AF-A0A938EMD7-F1
#
_cell.length_a   1.000
_cell.length_b   1.000
_cell.length_c   1.000
_cell.angle_alpha   90.00
_cell.angle_beta   90.00
_cell.angle_gamma   90.00
#
_symmetry.space_group_name_H-M   'P 1'
#
loop_
_entity.id
_entity.type
_entity.pdbx_description
1 polymer ?
#
loop_
_entity_poly.entity_id
_entity_poly.type
_entity_poly.pdbx_seq_one_letter_code
_entity_poly.pdbx_strand_id
1 'polypeptide(L)'
;MVRFATPPADQQAAEMGAIRVLHGFDIVAGTVEEPGAKGLVPELTMWSTVSDLTANRFLINVVSDPLWYVIDLATLDLTSSRSKPLPSGGGFTPLAV
;
A
#
# COMPACT_ATOMS: atom_id res chain seq x y z
N MET A 1 18.34 -1.37 -28.00
CA MET A 1 18.04 -0.04 -27.42
C MET A 1 16.97 -0.25 -26.35
N VAL A 2 17.21 0.16 -25.11
CA VAL A 2 16.19 0.07 -24.03
C VAL A 2 15.28 1.28 -24.15
N ARG A 3 13.96 1.05 -24.11
CA ARG A 3 12.95 2.10 -24.06
C ARG A 3 12.33 2.10 -22.67
N PHE A 4 12.41 3.24 -21.99
CA PHE A 4 11.74 3.42 -20.70
C PHE A 4 10.22 3.44 -20.86
N ALA A 5 9.52 3.11 -19.79
CA ALA A 5 8.06 3.20 -19.73
C ALA A 5 7.62 4.64 -19.96
N THR A 6 6.45 4.81 -20.59
CA THR A 6 5.81 6.11 -20.71
C THR A 6 5.49 6.65 -19.31
N PRO A 7 5.82 7.92 -19.01
CA PRO A 7 5.40 8.53 -17.76
C PRO A 7 3.88 8.46 -17.57
N PRO A 8 3.38 8.25 -16.34
CA PRO A 8 1.96 8.31 -16.06
C PRO A 8 1.36 9.67 -16.43
N ALA A 9 0.10 9.67 -16.89
CA ALA A 9 -0.57 10.89 -17.33
C ALA A 9 -0.91 11.85 -16.18
N ASP A 10 -1.18 11.29 -15.00
CA ASP A 10 -1.54 12.03 -13.79
C ASP A 10 -1.10 11.25 -12.54
N GLN A 11 -1.35 11.86 -11.38
CA GLN A 11 -1.05 11.30 -10.07
C GLN A 11 -1.69 9.92 -9.85
N GLN A 12 -2.99 9.80 -10.15
CA GLN A 12 -3.73 8.56 -9.93
C GLN A 12 -3.19 7.43 -10.80
N ALA A 13 -2.82 7.72 -12.05
CA ALA A 13 -2.19 6.77 -12.95
C ALA A 13 -0.82 6.32 -12.43
N ALA A 14 -0.06 7.21 -11.79
CA ALA A 14 1.22 6.88 -11.17
C ALA A 14 1.03 5.94 -9.96
N GLU A 15 0.12 6.30 -9.05
CA GLU A 15 -0.24 5.51 -7.87
C GLU A 15 -0.73 4.10 -8.29
N MET A 16 -1.66 4.02 -9.24
CA MET A 16 -2.17 2.76 -9.78
C MET A 16 -1.09 1.93 -10.48
N GLY A 17 -0.16 2.57 -11.17
CA GLY A 17 0.96 1.90 -11.81
C GLY A 17 1.86 1.21 -10.77
N ALA A 18 2.20 1.92 -9.70
CA ALA A 18 2.98 1.35 -8.59
C ALA A 18 2.24 0.20 -7.91
N ILE A 19 0.94 0.35 -7.62
CA ILE A 19 0.10 -0.70 -7.03
C ILE A 19 0.10 -1.96 -7.89
N ARG A 20 -0.06 -1.82 -9.21
CA ARG A 20 -0.04 -2.97 -10.14
C ARG A 20 1.32 -3.65 -10.19
N VAL A 21 2.41 -2.90 -10.10
CA VAL A 21 3.76 -3.48 -10.00
C VAL A 21 3.87 -4.30 -8.72
N LEU A 22 3.45 -3.76 -7.58
CA LEU A 22 3.49 -4.48 -6.29
C LEU A 22 2.67 -5.77 -6.32
N HIS A 23 1.46 -5.74 -6.86
CA HIS A 23 0.64 -6.95 -7.02
C HIS A 23 1.31 -8.03 -7.88
N GLY A 24 2.22 -7.67 -8.78
CA GLY A 24 3.02 -8.63 -9.55
C GLY A 24 4.01 -9.43 -8.72
N PHE A 25 4.28 -9.00 -7.48
CA PHE A 25 5.22 -9.62 -6.54
C PHE A 25 4.55 -10.07 -5.23
N ASP A 26 3.21 -10.07 -5.15
CA ASP A 26 2.51 -10.54 -3.95
C ASP A 26 2.79 -12.03 -3.72
N ILE A 27 3.22 -12.36 -2.49
CA ILE A 27 3.36 -13.73 -2.03
C ILE A 27 2.03 -14.17 -1.46
N VAL A 28 1.36 -15.08 -2.16
CA VAL A 28 0.10 -15.68 -1.73
C VAL A 28 0.40 -16.90 -0.85
N ALA A 29 -0.39 -17.08 0.21
CA ALA A 29 -0.23 -18.19 1.14
C ALA A 29 -0.12 -19.55 0.41
N GLY A 30 0.88 -20.35 0.78
CA GLY A 30 1.20 -21.64 0.17
C GLY A 30 2.14 -21.56 -1.04
N THR A 31 2.53 -20.37 -1.48
CA THR A 31 3.58 -20.20 -2.53
C THR A 31 4.98 -20.40 -1.96
N VAL A 32 5.21 -19.88 -0.75
CA VAL A 32 6.47 -19.97 -0.01
C VAL A 32 6.16 -20.40 1.42
N GLU A 33 6.97 -21.31 1.95
CA GLU A 33 6.90 -21.74 3.35
C GLU A 33 8.24 -21.46 4.04
N GLU A 34 8.18 -20.96 5.27
CA GLU A 34 9.33 -20.65 6.12
C GLU A 34 9.26 -21.39 7.47
N PRO A 35 10.39 -21.66 8.14
CA PRO A 35 10.38 -22.27 9.47
C PRO A 35 9.74 -21.35 10.53
N GLY A 36 8.62 -21.78 11.10
CA GLY A 36 7.97 -21.15 12.25
C GLY A 36 8.11 -21.97 13.54
N ALA A 37 7.58 -21.42 14.65
CA ALA A 37 7.70 -22.01 15.99
C ALA A 37 7.06 -23.41 16.13
N LYS A 38 6.15 -23.80 15.23
CA LYS A 38 5.41 -25.08 15.26
C LYS A 38 5.58 -25.89 13.97
N GLY A 39 6.59 -25.60 13.17
CA GLY A 39 6.79 -26.19 11.83
C GLY A 39 6.76 -25.13 10.74
N LEU A 40 6.63 -25.57 9.49
CA LEU A 40 6.56 -24.67 8.35
C LEU A 40 5.29 -23.81 8.41
N VAL A 41 5.44 -22.51 8.16
CA VAL A 41 4.36 -21.55 8.07
C VAL A 41 4.41 -20.85 6.71
N PRO A 42 3.27 -20.44 6.14
CA PRO A 42 3.27 -19.68 4.90
C PRO A 42 3.94 -18.32 5.11
N GLU A 43 4.83 -17.94 4.21
CA GLU A 43 5.21 -16.54 4.02
C GLU A 43 4.15 -15.89 3.13
N LEU A 44 3.74 -14.66 3.46
CA LEU A 44 2.76 -13.89 2.70
C LEU A 44 3.09 -12.41 2.73
N THR A 45 2.74 -11.70 1.65
CA THR A 45 2.79 -10.23 1.66
C THR A 45 1.74 -9.72 2.65
N MET A 46 2.18 -9.36 3.85
CA MET A 46 1.29 -8.93 4.93
C MET A 46 0.64 -7.56 4.66
N TRP A 47 1.37 -6.68 3.97
CA TRP A 47 0.90 -5.37 3.54
C TRP A 47 1.76 -4.85 2.38
N SER A 48 1.17 -3.94 1.62
CA SER A 48 1.83 -3.21 0.54
C SER A 48 1.57 -1.72 0.71
N THR A 49 2.58 -0.89 0.42
CA THR A 49 2.48 0.56 0.58
C THR A 49 3.02 1.30 -0.64
N VAL A 50 2.42 2.45 -0.93
CA VAL A 50 2.90 3.39 -1.95
C VAL A 50 2.98 4.77 -1.31
N SER A 51 4.13 5.43 -1.44
CA SER A 51 4.32 6.81 -0.97
C SER A 51 4.42 7.75 -2.15
N ASP A 52 3.42 8.60 -2.32
CA ASP A 52 3.46 9.71 -3.27
C ASP A 52 4.07 10.94 -2.58
N LEU A 53 5.33 11.19 -2.89
CA LEU A 53 6.09 12.32 -2.34
C LEU A 53 5.76 13.66 -3.02
N THR A 54 5.07 13.64 -4.17
CA THR A 54 4.64 14.85 -4.87
C THR A 54 3.34 15.35 -4.29
N ALA A 55 2.38 14.44 -4.06
CA ALA A 55 1.06 14.76 -3.52
C ALA A 55 0.97 14.67 -1.99
N ASN A 56 2.05 14.27 -1.31
CA ASN A 56 2.07 14.00 0.13
C ASN A 56 0.99 12.99 0.54
N ARG A 57 0.93 11.84 -0.14
CA ARG A 57 -0.02 10.77 0.17
C ARG A 57 0.68 9.48 0.51
N PHE A 58 0.13 8.77 1.48
CA PHE A 58 0.55 7.43 1.86
C PHE A 58 -0.60 6.46 1.61
N LEU A 59 -0.37 5.51 0.71
CA LEU A 59 -1.33 4.49 0.35
C LEU A 59 -0.94 3.17 1.01
N ILE A 60 -1.90 2.44 1.56
CA ILE A 60 -1.67 1.15 2.23
C ILE A 60 -2.77 0.14 1.91
N ASN A 61 -2.37 -1.10 1.68
CA ASN A 61 -3.23 -2.27 1.65
C ASN A 61 -2.67 -3.31 2.62
N VAL A 62 -3.54 -4.05 3.30
CA VAL A 62 -3.15 -5.12 4.25
C VAL A 62 -3.78 -6.43 3.82
N VAL A 63 -3.10 -7.55 4.04
CA VAL A 63 -3.54 -8.88 3.54
C VAL A 63 -4.96 -9.27 3.98
N SER A 64 -5.39 -8.78 5.15
CA SER A 64 -6.72 -9.05 5.71
C SER A 64 -7.84 -8.23 5.07
N ASP A 65 -7.52 -7.20 4.29
CA ASP A 65 -8.49 -6.31 3.64
C ASP A 65 -7.97 -5.91 2.24
N PRO A 66 -8.64 -6.33 1.15
CA PRO A 66 -8.18 -6.04 -0.21
C PRO A 66 -8.31 -4.57 -0.63
N LEU A 67 -8.91 -3.71 0.20
CA LEU A 67 -9.03 -2.29 -0.10
C LEU A 67 -7.70 -1.54 0.10
N TRP A 68 -7.40 -0.63 -0.83
CA TRP A 68 -6.33 0.35 -0.66
C TRP A 68 -6.87 1.57 0.07
N TYR A 69 -6.16 2.01 1.10
CA TYR A 69 -6.47 3.18 1.90
C TYR A 69 -5.51 4.30 1.52
N VAL A 70 -6.01 5.53 1.39
CA VAL A 70 -5.19 6.72 1.10
C VAL A 70 -5.21 7.66 2.30
N ILE A 71 -4.03 7.91 2.86
CA ILE A 71 -3.79 8.90 3.92
C ILE A 71 -3.23 10.15 3.26
N ASP A 72 -3.97 11.25 3.37
CA ASP A 72 -3.49 12.57 2.94
C ASP A 72 -2.65 13.21 4.05
N LEU A 73 -1.33 13.22 3.86
CA LEU A 73 -0.37 13.73 4.85
C LEU A 73 -0.37 15.26 4.92
N ALA A 74 -0.91 15.95 3.91
CA ALA A 74 -1.04 17.41 3.95
C ALA A 74 -2.16 17.85 4.91
N THR A 75 -3.12 16.98 5.18
CA THR A 75 -4.27 17.27 6.06
C THR A 75 -4.25 16.50 7.37
N LEU A 76 -3.36 15.52 7.50
CA LEU A 76 -3.20 14.71 8.72
C LEU A 76 -2.73 15.59 9.90
N ASP A 77 -3.61 15.79 10.87
CA ASP A 77 -3.28 16.46 12.13
C ASP A 77 -2.76 15.47 13.19
N LEU A 78 -1.50 15.61 13.57
CA LEU A 78 -0.84 14.85 14.64
C LEU A 78 -0.49 15.71 15.88
N THR A 79 -1.05 16.91 15.99
CA THR A 79 -0.70 17.82 17.10
C THR A 79 -1.20 17.34 18.47
N SER A 80 -2.34 16.63 18.49
CA SER A 80 -2.97 16.09 19.70
C SER A 80 -2.55 14.64 20.04
N SER A 81 -1.97 13.91 19.08
CA SER A 81 -1.51 12.53 19.27
C SER A 81 -0.38 12.19 18.30
N ARG A 82 0.59 11.39 18.75
CA ARG A 82 1.68 10.87 17.91
C ARG A 82 1.25 9.71 17.00
N SER A 83 0.05 9.17 17.21
CA SER A 83 -0.54 8.13 16.37
C SER A 83 -2.06 8.26 16.32
N LYS A 84 -2.64 7.91 15.18
CA LYS A 84 -4.08 7.75 15.01
C LYS A 84 -4.35 6.38 14.40
N PRO A 85 -5.43 5.69 14.79
CA PRO A 85 -5.81 4.44 14.15
C PRO A 85 -6.18 4.70 12.69
N LEU A 86 -5.86 3.74 11.81
CA LEU A 86 -6.30 3.80 10.43
C LEU A 86 -7.85 3.76 10.40
N PRO A 87 -8.52 4.68 9.70
CA PRO A 87 -9.98 4.65 9.58
C PRO A 87 -10.44 3.38 8.88
N SER A 88 -11.64 2.91 9.22
CA SER A 88 -12.34 1.85 8.45
C SER A 88 -12.98 2.44 7.20
N GLY A 89 -12.85 1.75 6.05
CA GLY A 89 -13.35 2.20 4.75
C GLY A 89 -12.21 2.59 3.82
N GLY A 90 -12.17 2.03 2.61
CA GLY A 90 -11.06 2.22 1.64
C GLY A 90 -11.51 2.77 0.29
N GLY A 91 -10.55 2.87 -0.65
CA GLY A 91 -10.70 3.45 -1.98
C GLY A 91 -9.76 4.64 -2.21
N PHE A 92 -9.68 5.12 -3.46
CA PHE A 92 -8.91 6.32 -3.86
C PHE A 92 -9.57 7.64 -3.41
N THR A 93 -10.26 7.61 -2.27
CA THR A 93 -10.85 8.78 -1.63
C THR A 93 -10.07 9.04 -0.35
N PRO A 94 -9.56 10.26 -0.12
CA PRO A 94 -8.85 10.60 1.11
C PRO A 94 -9.72 10.27 2.33
N LEU A 95 -9.15 9.53 3.28
CA LEU A 95 -9.81 9.29 4.55
C LEU A 95 -9.46 10.43 5.50
N ALA A 96 -10.49 11.04 6.08
CA ALA A 96 -10.30 11.99 7.17
C ALA A 96 -9.77 11.24 8.40
N VAL A 97 -8.64 11.68 8.95
CA VAL A 97 -8.01 11.11 10.16
C VAL A 97 -7.83 12.17 11.22
#